data_AF-A0A530AHP9-F1
#
_entry.id   AF-A0A530AHP9-F1
#
_cell.length_a   1.000
_cell.length_b   1.000
_cell.length_c   1.000
_cell.angle_alpha   90.00
_cell.angle_beta   90.00
_cell.angle_gamma   90.00
#
_symmetry.space_group_name_H-M   'P 1'
#
loop_
_entity.id
_entity.type
_entity.pdbx_description
1 polymer ?
#
loop_
_entity_poly.entity_id
_entity_poly.type
_entity_poly.pdbx_seq_one_letter_code
_entity_poly.pdbx_strand_id
1 'polypeptide(L)'
;TFFTSFTQTGCTRNMHFAYKVSATEFGQRKGCLFYDLGCRGPMTHSPCNRILWNRQSSKTRAGMPCMGCTEPEFPFFDLAPGTVFKTQTVMGVPKDMPSGVDKTGYIKLTAAAKAASPRWAEEDIFVV
;
A
#
# COMPACT_ATOMS: atom_id res chain seq x y z
N THR A 1 7.65 1.02 20.81
CA THR A 1 7.43 -0.42 20.57
C THR A 1 7.37 -0.69 19.08
N PHE A 2 7.89 -1.82 18.57
CA PHE A 2 8.08 -2.06 17.12
C PHE A 2 6.79 -2.22 16.29
N PHE A 3 5.70 -2.69 16.92
CA PHE A 3 4.46 -3.08 16.22
C PHE A 3 3.28 -2.13 16.49
N THR A 4 3.55 -0.88 16.88
CA THR A 4 2.48 0.11 17.15
C THR A 4 2.13 0.96 15.94
N SER A 5 2.94 0.92 14.88
CA SER A 5 2.69 1.64 13.63
C SER A 5 2.53 0.68 12.47
N PHE A 6 1.83 1.12 11.43
CA PHE A 6 1.68 0.36 10.20
C PHE A 6 2.92 0.43 9.32
N THR A 7 3.09 -0.57 8.46
CA THR A 7 4.13 -0.64 7.44
C THR A 7 4.06 0.56 6.49
N GLN A 8 2.87 1.12 6.29
CA GLN A 8 2.68 2.36 5.56
C GLN A 8 3.45 3.54 6.14
N THR A 9 3.63 3.60 7.47
CA THR A 9 4.36 4.67 8.14
C THR A 9 5.84 4.63 7.75
N GLY A 10 6.32 5.69 7.07
CA GLY A 10 7.68 5.77 6.54
C GLY A 10 7.87 5.16 5.14
N CYS A 11 6.79 4.67 4.51
CA CYS A 11 6.85 4.18 3.13
C CYS A 11 7.16 5.33 2.17
N THR A 12 8.15 5.15 1.28
CA THR A 12 8.52 6.15 0.25
C THR A 12 7.38 6.43 -0.72
N ARG A 13 6.48 5.45 -0.91
CA ARG A 13 5.30 5.56 -1.79
C ARG A 13 4.05 6.11 -1.09
N ASN A 14 4.16 6.64 0.13
CA ASN A 14 2.99 7.08 0.91
C ASN A 14 2.29 8.30 0.28
N MET A 15 3.01 9.18 -0.41
CA MET A 15 2.38 10.31 -1.14
C MET A 15 1.53 9.82 -2.31
N HIS A 16 1.99 8.81 -3.05
CA HIS A 16 1.17 8.18 -4.09
C HIS A 16 -0.08 7.50 -3.51
N PHE A 17 0.04 6.90 -2.32
CA PHE A 17 -1.13 6.36 -1.62
C PHE A 17 -2.15 7.47 -1.32
N ALA A 18 -1.69 8.62 -0.82
CA ALA A 18 -2.55 9.75 -0.47
C ALA A 18 -3.31 10.28 -1.68
N TYR A 19 -2.62 10.46 -2.82
CA TYR A 19 -3.22 10.97 -4.08
C TYR A 19 -3.91 9.90 -4.94
N LYS A 20 -4.00 8.66 -4.46
CA LYS A 20 -4.63 7.55 -5.20
C LYS A 20 -3.95 7.25 -6.55
N VAL A 21 -2.65 7.50 -6.65
CA VAL A 21 -1.83 7.13 -7.81
C VAL A 21 -1.32 5.71 -7.60
N SER A 22 -1.57 4.84 -8.56
CA SER A 22 -1.24 3.42 -8.48
C SER A 22 -0.04 3.04 -9.33
N ALA A 23 0.70 2.04 -8.87
CA ALA A 23 1.59 1.26 -9.71
C ALA A 23 0.78 0.08 -10.27
N THR A 24 0.67 -0.01 -11.59
CA THR A 24 -0.15 -1.05 -12.24
C THR A 24 0.62 -2.33 -12.51
N GLU A 25 1.96 -2.26 -12.50
CA GLU A 25 2.86 -3.37 -12.82
C GLU A 25 4.08 -3.36 -11.89
N PHE A 26 4.68 -4.54 -11.73
CA PHE A 26 5.93 -4.69 -10.99
C PHE A 26 7.09 -3.96 -11.68
N GLY A 27 8.03 -3.46 -10.88
CA GLY A 27 9.20 -2.73 -11.39
C GLY A 27 8.93 -1.26 -11.73
N GLN A 28 7.67 -0.81 -11.71
CA GLN A 28 7.35 0.61 -11.87
C GLN A 28 7.94 1.42 -10.71
N ARG A 29 8.75 2.42 -11.08
CA ARG A 29 9.36 3.40 -10.16
C ARG A 29 8.40 4.53 -9.81
N LYS A 30 7.09 4.32 -9.90
CA LYS A 30 6.06 5.30 -9.55
C LYS A 30 4.90 4.63 -8.83
N GLY A 31 4.02 5.43 -8.25
CA GLY A 31 2.72 4.97 -7.76
C GLY A 31 2.77 4.10 -6.51
N CYS A 32 1.60 3.88 -5.93
CA CYS A 32 1.40 3.04 -4.76
C CYS A 32 1.11 1.59 -5.17
N LEU A 33 1.64 0.63 -4.41
CA LEU A 33 1.43 -0.81 -4.63
C LEU A 33 0.10 -1.32 -4.03
N PHE A 34 -0.68 -0.46 -3.35
CA PHE A 34 -1.91 -0.84 -2.65
C PHE A 34 -3.11 -1.04 -3.57
N TYR A 35 -3.24 -0.27 -4.66
CA TYR A 35 -4.50 -0.24 -5.42
C TYR A 35 -4.63 -1.38 -6.42
N ASP A 36 -3.52 -1.79 -7.05
CA ASP A 36 -3.53 -2.86 -8.06
C ASP A 36 -2.73 -4.08 -7.61
N LEU A 37 -1.59 -3.88 -6.93
CA LEU A 37 -0.63 -4.95 -6.63
C LEU A 37 -0.79 -5.62 -5.26
N GLY A 38 -1.90 -5.39 -4.54
CA GLY A 38 -2.24 -6.14 -3.34
C GLY A 38 -1.45 -5.78 -2.07
N CYS A 39 -0.75 -4.65 -2.04
CA CYS A 39 0.02 -4.26 -0.84
C CYS A 39 -0.87 -4.09 0.40
N ARG A 40 -0.61 -4.85 1.46
CA ARG A 40 -1.33 -4.77 2.75
C ARG A 40 -0.69 -3.81 3.75
N GLY A 41 0.23 -2.94 3.30
CA GLY A 41 1.00 -2.04 4.17
C GLY A 41 0.19 -1.16 5.12
N PRO A 42 -0.97 -0.59 4.70
CA PRO A 42 -1.90 0.16 5.56
C PRO A 42 -2.64 -0.67 6.61
N MET A 43 -2.52 -1.99 6.56
CA MET A 43 -3.20 -2.95 7.44
C MET A 43 -2.22 -3.85 8.20
N THR A 44 -0.91 -3.60 8.08
CA THR A 44 0.14 -4.46 8.63
C THR A 44 0.97 -3.69 9.65
N HIS A 45 0.87 -4.03 10.92
CA HIS A 45 1.71 -3.55 12.02
C HIS A 45 3.15 -4.02 11.81
N SER A 46 4.05 -3.10 11.48
CA SER A 46 5.47 -3.43 11.38
C SER A 46 6.35 -2.18 11.40
N PRO A 47 7.62 -2.32 11.79
CA PRO A 47 8.60 -1.25 11.69
C PRO A 47 9.32 -1.24 10.33
N CYS A 48 8.92 -2.05 9.33
CA CYS A 48 9.73 -2.34 8.13
C CYS A 48 10.13 -1.12 7.31
N ASN A 49 9.34 -0.03 7.35
CA ASN A 49 9.67 1.22 6.66
C ASN A 49 10.25 2.30 7.58
N ARG A 50 10.35 2.04 8.89
CA ARG A 50 10.95 2.93 9.89
C ARG A 50 12.38 2.52 10.24
N ILE A 51 12.61 1.24 10.54
CA ILE A 51 13.94 0.71 10.90
C ILE A 51 14.68 0.10 9.71
N LEU A 52 13.93 -0.29 8.68
CA LEU A 52 14.40 -0.96 7.47
C LEU A 52 14.97 -2.37 7.72
N TRP A 53 14.94 -3.18 6.68
CA TRP A 53 15.70 -4.41 6.58
C TRP A 53 17.16 -4.07 6.34
N ASN A 54 18.04 -4.65 7.15
CA ASN A 54 19.48 -4.42 7.14
C ASN A 54 19.87 -2.94 7.21
N ARG A 55 18.99 -2.09 7.78
CA ARG A 55 19.14 -0.61 7.81
C ARG A 55 19.28 0.03 6.43
N GLN A 56 18.86 -0.66 5.37
CA GLN A 56 19.08 -0.25 3.97
C GLN A 56 17.77 -0.10 3.21
N SER A 57 16.90 -1.11 3.24
CA SER A 57 15.72 -1.14 2.37
C SER A 57 14.52 -1.82 3.02
N SER A 58 13.43 -1.98 2.29
CA SER A 58 12.22 -2.70 2.71
C SER A 58 11.55 -3.32 1.48
N LYS A 59 10.54 -4.17 1.67
CA LYS A 59 9.80 -4.78 0.53
C LYS A 59 9.22 -3.70 -0.39
N THR A 60 8.48 -2.75 0.18
CA THR A 60 7.79 -1.70 -0.60
C THR A 60 8.76 -0.74 -1.29
N ARG A 61 9.95 -0.57 -0.69
CA ARG A 61 11.09 0.13 -1.27
C ARG A 61 11.55 -0.59 -2.53
N ALA A 62 11.89 -1.87 -2.42
CA ALA A 62 12.25 -2.75 -3.54
C ALA A 62 11.12 -3.06 -4.57
N GLY A 63 9.99 -2.34 -4.54
CA GLY A 63 8.88 -2.54 -5.47
C GLY A 63 8.02 -3.78 -5.19
N MET A 64 8.22 -4.44 -4.04
CA MET A 64 7.46 -5.60 -3.61
C MET A 64 6.33 -5.18 -2.64
N PRO A 65 5.06 -5.52 -2.91
CA PRO A 65 3.96 -5.24 -2.00
C PRO A 65 4.18 -5.89 -0.63
N CYS A 66 3.74 -5.20 0.42
CA CYS A 66 3.65 -5.80 1.74
C CYS A 66 2.60 -6.92 1.71
N MET A 67 2.96 -8.11 2.19
CA MET A 67 2.05 -9.26 2.22
C MET A 67 1.35 -9.44 3.57
N GLY A 68 1.63 -8.60 4.57
CA GLY A 68 1.03 -8.73 5.90
C GLY A 68 1.62 -9.83 6.79
N CYS A 69 2.87 -10.24 6.57
CA CYS A 69 3.49 -11.38 7.28
C CYS A 69 3.71 -11.22 8.79
N THR A 70 3.37 -10.06 9.36
CA THR A 70 3.43 -9.79 10.80
C THR A 70 2.05 -9.72 11.45
N GLU A 71 0.98 -9.85 10.66
CA GLU A 71 -0.38 -9.96 11.20
C GLU A 71 -0.69 -11.42 11.58
N PRO A 72 -1.45 -11.66 12.66
CA PRO A 72 -1.75 -13.01 13.13
C PRO A 72 -2.59 -13.84 12.13
N GLU A 73 -3.31 -13.19 11.22
CA GLU A 73 -4.12 -13.86 10.21
C GLU A 73 -3.29 -14.34 9.01
N PHE A 74 -2.02 -13.96 8.88
CA PHE A 74 -1.17 -14.35 7.75
C PHE A 74 -1.02 -15.89 7.65
N PRO A 75 -1.13 -16.52 6.47
CA PRO A 75 -1.17 -15.94 5.11
C PRO A 75 -2.53 -15.45 4.60
N PHE A 76 -3.49 -15.22 5.48
CA PHE A 76 -4.90 -14.92 5.21
C PHE A 76 -5.63 -16.15 4.64
N PHE A 77 -6.70 -16.58 5.31
CA PHE A 77 -7.33 -17.88 5.06
C PHE A 77 -8.14 -17.96 3.75
N ASP A 78 -8.34 -16.83 3.05
CA ASP A 78 -9.14 -16.70 1.82
C ASP A 78 -8.29 -16.52 0.55
N LEU A 79 -7.03 -16.95 0.56
CA LEU A 79 -6.18 -16.92 -0.62
C LEU A 79 -6.69 -17.88 -1.72
N ALA A 80 -6.88 -17.35 -2.92
CA ALA A 80 -7.13 -18.13 -4.13
C ALA A 80 -5.98 -17.91 -5.14
N PRO A 81 -5.75 -18.82 -6.09
CA PRO A 81 -4.74 -18.62 -7.12
C PRO A 81 -4.89 -17.25 -7.80
N GLY A 82 -3.82 -16.45 -7.78
CA GLY A 82 -3.79 -15.11 -8.39
C GLY A 82 -4.25 -13.95 -7.48
N THR A 83 -4.59 -14.17 -6.20
CA THR A 83 -5.03 -13.08 -5.30
C THR A 83 -3.90 -12.41 -4.52
N VAL A 84 -2.74 -13.07 -4.36
CA VAL A 84 -1.64 -12.60 -3.50
C VAL A 84 -1.10 -11.22 -3.91
N PHE A 85 -1.02 -10.95 -5.21
CA PHE A 85 -0.51 -9.70 -5.77
C PHE A 85 -1.56 -8.87 -6.46
N LYS A 86 -2.81 -9.00 -6.02
CA LYS A 86 -3.93 -8.28 -6.61
C LYS A 86 -4.88 -7.78 -5.55
N THR A 87 -5.07 -6.48 -5.54
CA THR A 87 -6.07 -5.86 -4.67
C THR A 87 -7.46 -6.22 -5.17
N GLN A 88 -8.21 -6.94 -4.33
CA GLN A 88 -9.59 -7.29 -4.66
C GLN A 88 -10.45 -6.04 -4.51
N THR A 89 -11.21 -5.72 -5.56
CA THR A 89 -12.10 -4.56 -5.56
C THR A 89 -13.55 -4.98 -5.83
N VAL A 90 -14.49 -4.25 -5.23
CA VAL A 90 -15.92 -4.36 -5.47
C VAL A 90 -16.38 -3.00 -5.95
N MET A 91 -16.87 -2.92 -7.19
CA MET A 91 -17.27 -1.65 -7.83
C MET A 91 -16.18 -0.57 -7.79
N GLY A 92 -14.91 -0.97 -7.95
CA GLY A 92 -13.75 -0.05 -7.92
C GLY A 92 -13.29 0.38 -6.51
N VAL A 93 -13.93 -0.13 -5.45
CA VAL A 93 -13.53 0.10 -4.05
C VAL A 93 -12.80 -1.13 -3.52
N PRO A 94 -11.67 -1.00 -2.80
CA PRO A 94 -11.01 -2.14 -2.17
C PRO A 94 -11.95 -2.94 -1.26
N LYS A 95 -11.93 -4.27 -1.39
CA LYS A 95 -12.66 -5.20 -0.50
C LYS A 95 -12.20 -5.01 0.95
N ASP A 96 -10.87 -4.98 1.11
CA ASP A 96 -10.19 -4.77 2.40
C ASP A 96 -9.77 -3.31 2.52
N MET A 97 -10.23 -2.67 3.59
CA MET A 97 -9.97 -1.25 3.85
C MET A 97 -8.77 -1.08 4.77
N PRO A 98 -7.98 0.00 4.62
CA PRO A 98 -6.99 0.39 5.62
C PRO A 98 -7.59 0.41 7.04
N SER A 99 -6.81 -0.02 8.03
CA SER A 99 -7.29 -0.17 9.40
C SER A 99 -7.85 1.14 9.96
N GLY A 100 -9.07 1.08 10.51
CA GLY A 100 -9.75 2.22 11.12
C GLY A 100 -10.42 3.20 10.13
N VAL A 101 -10.45 2.90 8.83
CA VAL A 101 -11.08 3.77 7.82
C VAL A 101 -12.45 3.25 7.41
N ASP A 102 -13.47 4.12 7.44
CA ASP A 102 -14.81 3.81 6.98
C ASP A 102 -14.92 3.84 5.44
N LYS A 103 -15.77 2.97 4.87
CA LYS A 103 -15.91 2.85 3.41
C LYS A 103 -16.39 4.15 2.76
N THR A 104 -17.36 4.83 3.36
CA THR A 104 -17.98 6.03 2.79
C THR A 104 -17.00 7.20 2.78
N GLY A 105 -16.31 7.42 3.90
CA GLY A 105 -15.25 8.41 4.05
C GLY A 105 -14.09 8.14 3.10
N TYR A 106 -13.71 6.87 2.91
CA TYR A 106 -12.68 6.52 1.93
C TYR A 106 -13.06 6.84 0.50
N ILE A 107 -14.31 6.58 0.09
CA ILE A 107 -14.79 6.91 -1.25
C ILE A 107 -14.74 8.42 -1.47
N LYS A 108 -15.24 9.21 -0.51
CA LYS A 108 -15.17 10.68 -0.54
C LYS A 108 -13.73 11.18 -0.63
N LEU A 109 -12.84 10.64 0.21
CA LEU A 109 -11.42 10.97 0.20
C LEU A 109 -10.76 10.60 -1.12
N THR A 110 -11.13 9.47 -1.71
CA THR A 110 -10.59 9.01 -2.99
C THR A 110 -10.93 9.97 -4.12
N ALA A 111 -12.18 10.45 -4.19
CA ALA A 111 -12.59 11.44 -5.17
C ALA A 111 -11.82 12.75 -5.00
N ALA A 112 -11.76 13.28 -3.76
CA ALA A 112 -11.04 14.51 -3.46
C ALA A 112 -9.53 14.40 -3.76
N ALA A 113 -8.90 13.29 -3.36
CA ALA A 113 -7.48 13.06 -3.56
C ALA A 113 -7.10 12.94 -5.04
N LYS A 114 -7.92 12.26 -5.85
CA LYS A 114 -7.70 12.21 -7.32
C LYS A 114 -7.85 13.58 -7.95
N ALA A 115 -8.87 14.35 -7.55
CA ALA A 115 -9.10 15.70 -8.07
C ALA A 115 -7.97 16.68 -7.71
N ALA A 116 -7.38 16.52 -6.52
CA ALA A 116 -6.28 17.35 -6.04
C ALA A 116 -4.89 16.78 -6.38
N SER A 117 -4.80 15.70 -7.14
CA SER A 117 -3.53 15.04 -7.44
C SER A 117 -2.62 15.94 -8.29
N PRO A 118 -1.43 16.33 -7.78
CA PRO A 118 -0.49 17.10 -8.58
C PRO A 118 0.17 16.22 -9.64
N ARG A 119 0.61 16.83 -10.75
CA ARG A 119 1.24 16.10 -11.87
C ARG A 119 2.45 15.27 -11.47
N TRP A 120 3.27 15.77 -10.55
CA TRP A 120 4.46 15.06 -10.06
C TRP A 120 4.13 13.76 -9.35
N ALA A 121 2.89 13.57 -8.87
CA ALA A 121 2.49 12.33 -8.21
C ALA A 121 2.47 11.13 -9.17
N GLU A 122 2.46 11.36 -10.49
CA GLU A 122 2.52 10.33 -11.53
C GLU A 122 3.93 10.13 -12.11
N GLU A 123 4.90 10.95 -11.70
CA GLU A 123 6.29 10.87 -12.14
C GLU A 123 7.06 9.76 -11.39
N ASP A 124 8.19 9.36 -11.97
CA ASP A 124 9.08 8.36 -11.36
C ASP A 124 9.74 8.92 -10.09
N ILE A 125 9.77 8.11 -9.03
CA ILE A 125 10.53 8.34 -7.82
C ILE A 125 11.92 7.70 -7.92
N PHE A 126 12.94 8.43 -7.48
CA PHE A 126 14.34 7.98 -7.45
C PHE A 126 14.66 7.08 -6.26
N VAL A 127 13.75 6.96 -5.28
CA VAL A 127 13.97 6.18 -4.06
C VAL A 127 13.15 4.90 -4.13
N VAL A 128 13.79 3.83 -4.63
CA VAL A 128 13.33 2.45 -4.52
C VAL A 128 13.94 1.88 -3.24
#